data_AF-A0A916XXG3-F1
#
_entry.id   AF-A0A916XXG3-F1
#
_cell.length_a   1.000
_cell.length_b   1.000
_cell.length_c   1.000
_cell.angle_alpha   90.00
_cell.angle_beta   90.00
_cell.angle_gamma   90.00
#
_symmetry.space_group_name_H-M   'P 1'
#
loop_
_entity.id
_entity.type
_entity.pdbx_description
1 polymer ?
#
loop_
_entity_poly.entity_id
_entity_poly.type
_entity_poly.pdbx_seq_one_letter_code
_entity_poly.pdbx_strand_id
1 'polypeptide(L)'
;MALIEGLVRDGTVALLALVILGLEGLAILFAAKRQARLPLLANAASGVALILALRAALLGQAPHWIALWLGLGFAAHLLDVFGRLRR
;
A
#
# COMPACT_ATOMS: atom_id res chain seq x y z
N MET A 1 8.53 -15.32 19.31
CA MET A 1 7.58 -15.94 18.36
C MET A 1 6.13 -15.59 18.67
N ALA A 2 5.60 -15.95 19.85
CA ALA A 2 4.17 -15.82 20.18
C ALA A 2 3.56 -14.41 19.96
N LEU A 3 4.31 -13.34 20.26
CA LEU A 3 3.85 -11.97 20.03
C LEU A 3 3.65 -11.66 18.54
N ILE A 4 4.60 -12.08 17.69
CA ILE A 4 4.55 -11.86 16.24
C ILE A 4 3.41 -12.64 15.62
N GLU A 5 3.22 -13.89 16.04
CA GLU A 5 2.12 -14.74 15.58
C GLU A 5 0.75 -14.13 15.90
N GLY A 6 0.57 -13.57 17.11
CA GLY A 6 -0.65 -12.84 17.47
C GLY A 6 -0.89 -11.60 16.59
N LEU A 7 0.16 -10.80 16.36
CA LEU A 7 0.08 -9.60 15.50
C LEU A 7 -0.30 -9.92 14.05
N VAL A 8 0.17 -11.06 13.52
CA VAL A 8 -0.15 -11.53 12.17
C VAL A 8 -1.59 -12.05 12.12
N ARG A 9 -1.97 -12.88 13.10
CA ARG A 9 -3.31 -13.48 13.16
C ARG A 9 -4.42 -12.43 13.22
N ASP A 10 -4.22 -11.37 14.01
CA ASP A 10 -5.23 -10.32 14.18
C ASP A 10 -5.16 -9.25 13.06
N GLY A 11 -4.24 -9.39 12.10
CA GLY A 11 -4.04 -8.43 11.01
C GLY A 11 -3.46 -7.08 11.45
N THR A 12 -3.07 -6.94 12.73
CA THR A 12 -2.45 -5.73 13.30
C THR A 12 -1.14 -5.39 12.61
N VAL A 13 -0.38 -6.40 12.17
CA VAL A 13 0.85 -6.19 11.39
C VAL A 13 0.61 -5.36 10.13
N ALA A 14 -0.54 -5.54 9.46
CA ALA A 14 -0.89 -4.78 8.27
C ALA A 14 -1.26 -3.33 8.62
N LEU A 15 -1.92 -3.09 9.77
CA LEU A 15 -2.18 -1.74 10.25
C LEU A 15 -0.88 -1.01 10.60
N LEU A 16 0.06 -1.68 11.26
CA LEU A 16 1.38 -1.11 11.56
C LEU A 16 2.14 -0.77 10.27
N ALA A 17 2.12 -1.66 9.27
CA ALA A 17 2.72 -1.41 7.98
C ALA A 17 2.08 -0.21 7.27
N LEU A 18 0.75 -0.04 7.33
CA LEU A 18 0.06 1.14 6.79
C LEU A 18 0.46 2.43 7.51
N VAL A 19 0.62 2.40 8.83
CA VAL A 19 1.07 3.56 9.61
C VAL A 19 2.49 3.95 9.19
N ILE A 20 3.41 2.99 9.12
CA ILE A 20 4.79 3.23 8.70
C ILE A 20 4.83 3.78 7.27
N LEU A 21 4.13 3.13 6.33
CA LEU A 21 4.05 3.59 4.94
C LEU A 21 3.46 5.00 4.83
N GLY A 22 2.45 5.31 5.65
CA GLY A 22 1.87 6.64 5.73
C GLY A 22 2.86 7.69 6.22
N LEU A 23 3.63 7.37 7.27
CA LEU A 23 4.66 8.26 7.81
C LEU A 23 5.80 8.49 6.81
N GLU A 24 6.30 7.44 6.18
CA GLU A 24 7.34 7.52 5.15
C GLU A 24 6.84 8.31 3.93
N GLY A 25 5.61 8.01 3.48
CA GLY A 25 4.96 8.72 2.38
C GLY A 25 4.83 10.22 2.67
N LEU A 26 4.38 10.59 3.87
CA LEU A 26 4.28 12.00 4.29
C LEU A 26 5.65 12.69 4.34
N ALA A 27 6.66 12.05 4.94
CA ALA A 27 8.01 12.60 5.02
C ALA A 27 8.59 12.86 3.62
N ILE A 28 8.44 11.89 2.71
CA ILE A 28 8.90 12.01 1.34
C ILE A 28 8.11 13.09 0.59
N LEU A 29 6.79 13.16 0.73
CA LEU A 29 5.97 14.17 0.06
C LEU A 29 6.32 15.60 0.49
N PHE A 30 6.67 15.77 1.77
CA PHE A 30 7.10 17.05 2.31
C PHE A 30 8.46 17.48 1.73
N ALA A 31 9.40 16.54 1.57
CA ALA A 31 10.71 16.78 0.97
C ALA A 31 10.69 16.83 -0.57
N ALA A 32 9.71 16.22 -1.22
CA ALA A 32 9.67 16.05 -2.66
C ALA A 32 9.31 17.34 -3.41
N LYS A 33 10.06 17.60 -4.50
CA LYS A 33 9.72 18.61 -5.50
C LYS A 33 8.36 18.28 -6.11
N ARG A 34 7.57 19.31 -6.43
CA ARG A 34 6.19 19.19 -6.96
C ARG A 34 6.06 18.19 -8.12
N GLN A 35 7.05 18.15 -9.00
CA GLN A 35 7.15 17.28 -10.18
C GLN A 35 7.22 15.77 -9.83
N ALA A 36 7.81 15.46 -8.68
CA ALA A 36 8.00 14.10 -8.20
C ALA A 36 6.83 13.60 -7.33
N ARG A 37 5.88 14.46 -6.93
CA ARG A 37 4.82 14.08 -5.99
C ARG A 37 3.83 13.08 -6.57
N LEU A 38 3.38 13.28 -7.82
CA LEU A 38 2.43 12.36 -8.47
C LEU A 38 2.92 10.91 -8.57
N PRO A 39 4.13 10.61 -9.09
CA PRO A 39 4.61 9.23 -9.15
C PRO A 39 4.81 8.63 -7.74
N LEU A 40 5.25 9.44 -6.77
CA LEU A 40 5.38 9.01 -5.38
C LEU A 40 4.02 8.64 -4.76
N LEU A 41 2.98 9.44 -5.02
CA LEU A 41 1.62 9.15 -4.59
C LEU A 41 1.05 7.89 -5.24
N ALA A 42 1.28 7.69 -6.54
CA ALA A 42 0.83 6.50 -7.26
C ALA A 42 1.50 5.22 -6.70
N ASN A 43 2.80 5.27 -6.45
CA ASN A 43 3.53 4.17 -5.82
C ASN A 43 3.05 3.91 -4.39
N ALA A 44 2.87 4.96 -3.58
CA ALA A 44 2.34 4.82 -2.22
C ALA A 44 0.92 4.22 -2.21
N ALA A 45 0.06 4.66 -3.13
CA ALA A 45 -1.29 4.13 -3.29
C ALA A 45 -1.27 2.63 -3.65
N SER A 46 -0.35 2.21 -4.54
CA SER A 46 -0.13 0.79 -4.84
C SER A 46 0.27 0.00 -3.59
N GLY A 47 1.20 0.52 -2.79
CA GLY A 47 1.63 -0.11 -1.54
C GLY A 47 0.48 -0.23 -0.52
N VAL A 48 -0.31 0.83 -0.34
CA VAL A 48 -1.50 0.83 0.54
C VAL A 48 -2.49 -0.24 0.11
N ALA A 49 -2.79 -0.32 -1.19
CA ALA A 49 -3.73 -1.31 -1.72
C ALA A 49 -3.23 -2.74 -1.50
N LEU A 50 -1.93 -2.99 -1.68
CA LEU A 50 -1.34 -4.32 -1.43
C LEU A 50 -1.41 -4.71 0.05
N ILE A 51 -1.13 -3.78 0.97
CA ILE A 51 -1.22 -4.05 2.41
C ILE A 51 -2.68 -4.26 2.85
N LEU A 52 -3.64 -3.56 2.23
CA LEU A 52 -5.06 -3.78 2.49
C LEU A 52 -5.55 -5.13 1.94
N ALA A 53 -5.05 -5.58 0.78
CA ALA A 53 -5.29 -6.93 0.27
C ALA A 53 -4.74 -7.99 1.24
N LEU A 54 -3.52 -7.80 1.74
CA LEU A 54 -2.91 -8.68 2.76
C LEU A 54 -3.76 -8.70 4.03
N ARG A 55 -4.21 -7.55 4.52
CA ARG A 55 -5.07 -7.47 5.71
C ARG A 55 -6.39 -8.21 5.51
N ALA A 56 -7.03 -8.03 4.35
CA ALA A 56 -8.27 -8.73 4.01
C ALA A 56 -8.05 -10.26 4.00
N ALA A 57 -6.92 -10.73 3.46
CA ALA A 57 -6.55 -12.14 3.46
C ALA A 57 -6.30 -12.68 4.89
N LEU A 58 -5.56 -11.93 5.73
CA LEU A 58 -5.29 -12.33 7.12
C LEU A 58 -6.56 -12.43 7.96
N LEU A 59 -7.53 -11.54 7.73
CA LEU A 59 -8.80 -11.54 8.45
C LEU A 59 -9.84 -12.53 7.86
N GLY A 60 -9.46 -13.32 6.84
CA GLY A 60 -10.37 -14.27 6.20
C GLY A 60 -11.56 -13.61 5.51
N GLN A 61 -11.41 -12.38 5.01
CA GLN A 61 -12.47 -11.69 4.28
C GLN A 61 -12.79 -12.38 2.95
N ALA A 62 -13.96 -12.06 2.40
CA ALA A 62 -14.41 -12.61 1.14
C ALA A 62 -13.44 -12.28 -0.02
N PRO A 63 -13.26 -13.20 -1.00
CA PRO A 63 -12.29 -13.03 -2.09
C PRO A 63 -12.47 -11.76 -2.92
N HIS A 64 -13.69 -11.22 -3.04
CA HIS A 64 -13.96 -10.00 -3.80
C HIS A 64 -13.26 -8.77 -3.22
N TRP A 65 -13.07 -8.69 -1.89
CA TRP A 65 -12.32 -7.60 -1.26
C TRP A 65 -10.84 -7.65 -1.60
N ILE A 66 -10.26 -8.86 -1.58
CA ILE A 66 -8.85 -9.07 -1.95
C ILE A 66 -8.65 -8.69 -3.43
N ALA A 67 -9.53 -9.17 -4.31
CA ALA A 67 -9.49 -8.87 -5.74
C ALA A 67 -9.63 -7.36 -6.02
N LEU A 68 -10.52 -6.68 -5.30
CA LEU A 68 -10.69 -5.22 -5.41
C LEU A 68 -9.41 -4.47 -5.03
N TRP A 69 -8.80 -4.80 -3.89
CA TRP A 69 -7.56 -4.16 -3.46
C TRP A 69 -6.39 -4.45 -4.41
N LEU A 70 -6.25 -5.68 -4.89
CA LEU A 70 -5.23 -6.03 -5.88
C LEU A 70 -5.44 -5.30 -7.21
N GLY A 71 -6.69 -5.19 -7.67
CA GLY A 71 -7.04 -4.44 -8.88
C GLY A 71 -6.71 -2.96 -8.77
N LEU A 72 -7.04 -2.33 -7.64
CA LEU A 72 -6.69 -0.94 -7.36
C LEU A 72 -5.18 -0.73 -7.27
N GLY A 73 -4.46 -1.64 -6.60
CA GLY A 73 -3.00 -1.60 -6.50
C GLY A 73 -2.34 -1.72 -7.86
N PHE A 74 -2.79 -2.66 -8.69
CA PHE A 74 -2.31 -2.83 -10.05
C PHE A 74 -2.55 -1.58 -10.91
N ALA A 75 -3.76 -1.01 -10.86
CA ALA A 75 -4.07 0.21 -11.59
C ALA A 75 -3.18 1.40 -11.16
N ALA A 76 -2.99 1.59 -9.85
CA ALA A 76 -2.11 2.63 -9.31
C ALA A 76 -0.65 2.44 -9.74
N HIS A 77 -0.16 1.21 -9.68
CA HIS A 77 1.20 0.87 -10.11
C HIS A 77 1.40 1.09 -11.61
N LEU A 78 0.42 0.68 -12.42
CA LEU A 78 0.48 0.84 -13.87
C LEU A 78 0.53 2.33 -14.26
N LEU A 79 -0.22 3.18 -13.58
CA LEU A 79 -0.16 4.64 -13.76
C LEU A 79 1.22 5.22 -13.40
N ASP A 80 1.87 4.73 -12.34
CA ASP A 80 3.24 5.14 -11.99
C ASP A 80 4.23 4.74 -13.09
N VAL A 81 4.17 3.49 -13.55
CA VAL A 81 5.05 2.97 -14.62
C VAL A 81 4.87 3.76 -15.91
N PHE A 82 3.63 4.00 -16.35
CA PHE A 82 3.37 4.83 -17.54
C PHE A 82 3.86 6.28 -17.37
N GLY A 83 3.69 6.85 -16.18
CA GLY A 83 4.16 8.21 -15.87
C GLY A 83 5.68 8.34 -15.80
N ARG A 84 6.40 7.24 -15.58
CA ARG A 84 7.87 7.15 -15.66
C ARG A 84 8.35 6.90 -17.08
N LEU A 85 7.67 6.04 -17.85
CA LEU A 85 8.02 5.78 -19.25
C LEU A 85 7.89 7.02 -20.15
N ARG A 86 6.97 7.92 -19.82
CA ARG A 86 6.69 9.12 -20.63
C ARG A 86 7.59 10.32 -20.31
N ARG A 87 8.38 10.26 -19.24
CA ARG A 87 9.30 11.31 -18.81
C ARG A 87 10.73 10.95 -19.16
#